data_AF-A0A839Y6Z3-F1
#
_entry.id   AF-A0A839Y6Z3-F1
#
_cell.length_a   1.000
_cell.length_b   1.000
_cell.length_c   1.000
_cell.angle_alpha   90.00
_cell.angle_beta   90.00
_cell.angle_gamma   90.00
#
_symmetry.space_group_name_H-M   'P 1'
#
loop_
_entity.id
_entity.type
_entity.pdbx_description
1 polymer ?
#
loop_
_entity_poly.entity_id
_entity_poly.type
_entity_poly.pdbx_seq_one_letter_code
_entity_poly.pdbx_strand_id
1 'polypeptide(L)'
;MFRHAGRMVGPPKTLHDLRRVEGSVRVTCRACGAVKQHDREELIVGRHFRRLSMDWQVVLRDLPCHTCGGKDTKVDGVPFGGTAPEMRAKRARTTLMNLALRVLEDAARRSREEDVCTPPLRLALRVLRLYLPDRTLLVEFWDSAAKSRGAAFSHALVVHRWIVTKLVDDGHAVWAEFR
;
A
#
# COMPACT_ATOMS: atom_id res chain seq x y z
N MET A 1 5.92 24.41 24.41
CA MET A 1 4.92 24.84 23.40
C MET A 1 5.12 24.02 22.13
N PHE A 2 4.31 22.98 21.90
CA PHE A 2 4.36 22.20 20.66
C PHE A 2 3.11 22.47 19.83
N ARG A 3 3.31 23.08 18.65
CA ARG A 3 2.26 23.44 17.69
C ARG A 3 1.52 22.20 17.20
N HIS A 4 0.20 22.24 17.30
CA HIS A 4 -0.73 21.26 16.78
C HIS A 4 -0.74 21.29 15.25
N ALA A 5 0.12 20.49 14.61
CA ALA A 5 0.00 20.18 13.20
C ALA A 5 -1.06 19.09 13.01
N GLY A 6 -2.21 19.45 12.41
CA GLY A 6 -3.24 18.51 11.94
C GLY A 6 -3.95 17.74 13.05
N ARG A 7 -4.85 18.40 13.78
CA ARG A 7 -5.63 17.79 14.86
C ARG A 7 -6.56 16.71 14.27
N MET A 8 -6.20 15.43 14.40
CA MET A 8 -7.20 14.36 14.35
C MET A 8 -8.29 14.69 15.40
N VAL A 9 -9.56 14.56 15.02
CA VAL A 9 -10.68 14.68 15.95
C VAL A 9 -10.72 13.41 16.81
N GLY A 10 -9.83 13.36 17.82
CA GLY A 10 -9.66 12.22 18.72
C GLY A 10 -8.61 11.19 18.26
N PRO A 11 -8.22 10.26 19.15
CA PRO A 11 -7.35 9.15 18.78
C PRO A 11 -8.03 8.28 17.70
N PRO A 12 -7.25 7.71 16.75
CA PRO A 12 -7.81 6.78 15.77
C PRO A 12 -8.45 5.60 16.51
N LYS A 13 -9.57 5.08 15.99
CA LYS A 13 -10.21 3.89 16.54
C LYS A 13 -9.54 2.63 16.02
N THR A 14 -9.10 2.67 14.76
CA THR A 14 -8.41 1.55 14.09
C THR A 14 -7.16 2.02 13.38
N LEU A 15 -6.26 1.08 13.09
CA LEU A 15 -5.07 1.33 12.27
C LEU A 15 -5.43 1.84 10.85
N HIS A 16 -6.60 1.49 10.35
CA HIS A 16 -7.11 1.97 9.06
C HIS A 16 -7.48 3.46 9.08
N ASP A 17 -7.88 4.02 10.23
CA ASP A 17 -8.24 5.44 10.33
C ASP A 17 -7.06 6.36 10.02
N LEU A 18 -5.83 5.88 10.26
CA LEU A 18 -4.61 6.59 9.85
C LEU A 18 -4.54 6.80 8.34
N ARG A 19 -5.29 6.06 7.51
CA ARG A 19 -5.41 6.31 6.06
C ARG A 19 -5.91 7.72 5.75
N ARG A 20 -6.88 8.23 6.54
CA ARG A 20 -7.51 9.54 6.30
C ARG A 20 -6.56 10.72 6.45
N VAL A 21 -5.58 10.59 7.33
CA VAL A 21 -4.58 11.64 7.62
C VAL A 21 -3.21 11.31 7.03
N GLU A 22 -3.15 10.30 6.16
CA GLU A 22 -1.90 9.79 5.61
C GLU A 22 -0.84 9.53 6.70
N GLY A 23 -1.29 9.08 7.88
CA GLY A 23 -0.46 8.93 9.08
C GLY A 23 0.41 7.68 9.06
N SER A 24 1.48 7.71 9.85
CA SER A 24 2.38 6.59 10.18
C SER A 24 2.28 6.26 11.67
N VAL A 25 2.89 5.15 12.10
CA VAL A 25 2.94 4.77 13.53
C VAL A 25 4.36 4.94 14.03
N ARG A 26 4.57 5.75 15.06
CA ARG A 26 5.85 5.90 15.74
C ARG A 26 5.83 5.11 17.05
N VAL A 27 6.85 4.30 17.26
CA VAL A 27 7.07 3.53 18.48
C VAL A 27 8.34 4.05 19.13
N THR A 28 8.24 4.50 20.38
CA THR A 28 9.36 4.97 21.19
C THR A 28 9.49 4.09 22.41
N CYS A 29 10.62 3.40 22.56
CA CYS A 29 10.88 2.61 23.75
C CYS A 29 11.26 3.53 24.92
N ARG A 30 10.60 3.34 26.07
CA ARG A 30 10.89 4.12 27.28
C ARG A 30 12.13 3.61 28.01
N ALA A 31 12.47 2.33 27.86
CA ALA A 31 13.63 1.72 28.50
C ALA A 31 14.95 2.11 27.81
N CYS A 32 15.05 1.98 26.49
CA CYS A 32 16.29 2.26 25.75
C CYS A 32 16.26 3.53 24.90
N GLY A 33 15.13 4.25 24.87
CA GLY A 33 14.98 5.49 24.10
C GLY A 33 14.86 5.29 22.58
N ALA A 34 15.00 4.07 22.06
CA ALA A 34 14.97 3.81 20.63
C ALA A 34 13.62 4.20 20.01
N VAL A 35 13.67 4.94 18.90
CA VAL A 35 12.48 5.37 18.14
C VAL A 35 12.46 4.65 16.80
N LYS A 36 11.33 4.03 16.46
CA LYS A 36 11.08 3.46 15.14
C LYS A 36 9.78 3.98 14.58
N GLN A 37 9.81 4.38 13.32
CA GLN A 37 8.62 4.74 12.58
C GLN A 37 8.25 3.60 11.63
N HIS A 38 7.01 3.13 11.72
CA HIS A 38 6.45 2.08 10.91
C HIS A 38 5.55 2.69 9.84
N ASP A 39 5.62 2.13 8.63
CA ASP A 39 4.64 2.45 7.61
C ASP A 39 3.31 1.81 7.99
N ARG A 40 2.22 2.55 7.74
CA ARG A 40 0.88 2.11 8.06
C ARG A 40 0.53 0.83 7.30
N GLU A 41 0.77 0.79 6.00
CA GLU A 41 0.32 -0.33 5.17
C GLU A 41 1.12 -1.59 5.48
N GLU A 42 2.42 -1.45 5.77
CA GLU A 42 3.24 -2.56 6.26
C GLU A 42 2.75 -3.09 7.60
N LEU A 43 2.40 -2.20 8.53
CA LEU A 43 1.87 -2.61 9.83
C LEU A 43 0.52 -3.33 9.67
N ILE A 44 -0.36 -2.84 8.78
CA ILE A 44 -1.62 -3.50 8.43
C ILE A 44 -1.36 -4.89 7.85
N VAL A 45 -0.46 -5.01 6.87
CA VAL A 45 -0.12 -6.32 6.25
C VAL A 45 0.44 -7.28 7.29
N GLY A 46 1.42 -6.85 8.08
CA GLY A 46 2.06 -7.69 9.09
C GLY A 46 1.09 -8.16 10.17
N ARG A 47 0.17 -7.29 10.61
CA ARG A 47 -0.87 -7.67 11.59
C ARG A 47 -1.93 -8.58 10.99
N HIS A 48 -2.34 -8.34 9.75
CA HIS A 48 -3.30 -9.18 9.04
C HIS A 48 -2.76 -10.60 8.87
N PHE A 49 -1.51 -10.73 8.43
CA PHE A 49 -0.83 -12.03 8.30
C PHE A 49 -0.80 -12.81 9.61
N ARG A 50 -0.57 -12.11 10.73
CA ARG A 50 -0.55 -12.70 12.08
C ARG A 50 -1.94 -12.83 12.73
N ARG A 51 -3.01 -12.49 12.01
CA ARG A 51 -4.39 -12.47 12.50
C ARG A 51 -4.56 -11.64 13.79
N LEU A 52 -3.82 -10.54 13.88
CA LEU A 52 -3.86 -9.62 15.02
C LEU A 52 -4.92 -8.53 14.80
N SER A 53 -5.52 -8.06 15.89
CA SER A 53 -6.53 -6.99 15.84
C SER A 53 -5.97 -5.69 15.25
N MET A 54 -6.79 -4.98 14.47
CA MET A 54 -6.50 -3.64 13.95
C MET A 54 -7.00 -2.52 14.86
N ASP A 55 -7.63 -2.87 15.99
CA ASP A 55 -8.07 -1.93 17.00
C ASP A 55 -6.87 -1.13 17.54
N TRP A 56 -7.01 0.19 17.61
CA TRP A 56 -5.92 1.05 17.99
C TRP A 56 -5.42 0.80 19.42
N GLN A 57 -6.31 0.53 20.37
CA GLN A 57 -5.93 0.22 21.76
C GLN A 57 -5.15 -1.09 21.87
N VAL A 58 -5.41 -2.04 20.96
CA VAL A 58 -4.60 -3.25 20.86
C VAL A 58 -3.24 -2.93 20.26
N VAL A 59 -3.17 -2.16 19.16
CA VAL A 59 -1.92 -1.75 18.52
C VAL A 59 -0.99 -1.02 19.50
N LEU A 60 -1.54 -0.13 20.34
CA LEU A 60 -0.77 0.62 21.33
C LEU A 60 0.00 -0.28 22.32
N ARG A 61 -0.51 -1.49 22.61
CA ARG A 61 0.03 -2.41 23.62
C ARG A 61 0.88 -3.54 23.02
N ASP A 62 0.82 -3.73 21.71
CA ASP A 62 1.28 -4.94 21.03
C ASP A 62 2.52 -4.70 20.15
N LEU A 63 3.09 -3.49 20.16
CA LEU A 63 4.29 -3.15 19.40
C LEU A 63 5.52 -3.08 20.30
N PRO A 64 6.36 -4.13 20.36
CA PRO A 64 7.58 -4.11 21.16
C PRO A 64 8.65 -3.20 20.54
N CYS A 65 9.64 -2.84 21.37
CA CYS A 65 10.84 -2.16 20.91
C CYS A 65 11.57 -3.02 19.88
N HIS A 66 11.92 -2.44 18.74
CA HIS A 66 12.66 -3.14 17.69
C HIS A 66 14.12 -3.43 18.05
N THR A 67 14.70 -2.72 19.02
CA THR A 67 16.12 -2.85 19.41
C THR A 67 16.29 -3.82 20.56
N CYS A 68 15.60 -3.60 21.69
CA CYS A 68 15.76 -4.41 22.90
C CYS A 68 14.62 -5.42 23.14
N GLY A 69 13.57 -5.42 22.31
CA GLY A 69 12.41 -6.30 22.48
C GLY A 69 11.48 -5.92 23.64
N GLY A 70 11.80 -4.90 24.44
CA GLY A 70 11.00 -4.46 25.58
C GLY A 70 9.59 -4.02 25.17
N LYS A 71 8.60 -4.29 26.03
CA LYS A 71 7.18 -3.94 25.81
C LYS A 71 6.79 -2.56 26.37
N ASP A 72 7.67 -1.92 27.13
CA ASP A 72 7.44 -0.55 27.61
C ASP A 72 7.73 0.48 26.51
N THR A 73 6.75 0.63 25.63
CA THR A 73 6.81 1.49 24.45
C THR A 73 5.65 2.48 24.44
N LYS A 74 5.96 3.72 24.08
CA LYS A 74 4.96 4.71 23.68
C LYS A 74 4.69 4.59 22.18
N VAL A 75 3.43 4.48 21.80
CA VAL A 75 3.00 4.38 20.40
C VAL A 75 2.16 5.59 20.05
N ASP A 76 2.56 6.33 19.01
CA ASP A 76 1.91 7.58 18.56
C ASP A 76 1.55 7.48 17.06
N GLY A 77 0.38 7.99 16.67
CA GLY A 77 0.01 8.22 15.27
C GLY A 77 0.62 9.53 14.78
N VAL A 78 1.51 9.48 13.79
CA VAL A 78 2.22 10.66 13.26
C VAL A 78 1.66 11.04 11.90
N PRO A 79 1.04 12.23 11.73
CA PRO A 79 0.51 12.68 10.45
C PRO A 79 1.63 12.94 9.43
N PHE A 80 1.26 12.99 8.14
CA PHE A 80 2.17 13.08 7.00
C PHE A 80 3.31 14.11 7.13
N GLY A 81 3.00 15.33 7.63
CA GLY A 81 3.98 16.40 7.79
C GLY A 81 5.09 16.15 8.82
N GLY A 82 4.97 15.12 9.67
CA GLY A 82 5.95 14.76 10.69
C GLY A 82 6.81 13.54 10.36
N THR A 83 6.80 13.08 9.11
CA THR A 83 7.44 11.82 8.70
C THR A 83 8.85 12.00 8.14
N ALA A 84 9.75 11.05 8.45
CA ALA A 84 11.12 11.06 7.94
C ALA A 84 11.16 10.99 6.39
N PRO A 85 12.18 11.57 5.72
CA PRO A 85 12.28 11.56 4.26
C PRO A 85 12.19 10.17 3.62
N GLU A 86 12.84 9.17 4.24
CA GLU A 86 12.82 7.77 3.77
C GLU A 86 11.41 7.18 3.76
N MET A 87 10.60 7.51 4.77
CA MET A 87 9.20 7.09 4.87
C MET A 87 8.34 7.72 3.79
N ARG A 88 8.59 9.00 3.48
CA ARG A 88 7.92 9.69 2.36
C ARG A 88 8.27 9.02 1.03
N ALA A 89 9.54 8.70 0.80
CA ALA A 89 9.97 8.02 -0.43
C ALA A 89 9.38 6.61 -0.56
N LYS A 90 9.34 5.84 0.53
CA LYS A 90 8.71 4.51 0.56
C LYS A 90 7.22 4.59 0.21
N ARG A 91 6.50 5.53 0.80
CA ARG A 91 5.08 5.77 0.50
C ARG A 91 4.86 6.22 -0.93
N ALA A 92 5.65 7.15 -1.44
CA ALA A 92 5.54 7.60 -2.82
C ALA A 92 5.65 6.42 -3.79
N ARG A 93 6.58 5.49 -3.55
CA ARG A 93 6.71 4.25 -4.32
C ARG A 93 5.44 3.39 -4.24
N THR A 94 4.95 3.12 -3.03
CA THR A 94 3.70 2.37 -2.81
C THR A 94 2.50 3.03 -3.50
N THR A 95 2.36 4.34 -3.40
CA THR A 95 1.28 5.11 -4.04
C THR A 95 1.37 5.01 -5.55
N LEU A 96 2.55 5.20 -6.15
CA LEU A 96 2.76 5.08 -7.59
C LEU A 96 2.41 3.69 -8.11
N MET A 97 2.82 2.63 -7.39
CA MET A 97 2.47 1.25 -7.74
C MET A 97 0.96 1.03 -7.73
N ASN A 98 0.27 1.47 -6.67
CA ASN A 98 -1.19 1.29 -6.56
C ASN A 98 -1.98 2.12 -7.56
N LEU A 99 -1.52 3.34 -7.89
CA LEU A 99 -2.11 4.13 -8.97
C LEU A 99 -1.93 3.44 -10.33
N ALA A 100 -0.77 2.82 -10.58
CA ALA A 100 -0.57 2.03 -11.79
C ALA A 100 -1.54 0.84 -11.87
N LEU A 101 -1.77 0.12 -10.76
CA LEU A 101 -2.76 -0.95 -10.69
C LEU A 101 -4.19 -0.47 -10.99
N ARG A 102 -4.55 0.73 -10.54
CA ARG A 102 -5.84 1.35 -10.84
C ARG A 102 -6.01 1.66 -12.32
N VAL A 103 -4.95 2.15 -12.96
CA VAL A 103 -4.95 2.39 -14.42
C VAL A 103 -5.13 1.09 -15.19
N LEU A 104 -4.46 0.00 -14.77
CA LEU A 104 -4.65 -1.31 -15.38
C LEU A 104 -6.07 -1.85 -15.18
N GLU A 105 -6.65 -1.72 -13.98
CA GLU A 105 -8.02 -2.17 -13.71
C GLU A 105 -9.04 -1.45 -14.61
N ASP A 106 -8.93 -0.11 -14.68
CA ASP A 106 -9.78 0.72 -15.51
C ASP A 106 -9.62 0.36 -17.00
N ALA A 107 -8.39 0.20 -17.47
CA ALA A 107 -8.11 -0.26 -18.84
C ALA A 107 -8.70 -1.65 -19.11
N ALA A 108 -8.58 -2.60 -18.17
CA ALA A 108 -9.15 -3.92 -18.33
C ALA A 108 -10.68 -3.88 -18.49
N ARG A 109 -11.37 -3.04 -17.70
CA ARG A 109 -12.83 -2.85 -17.78
C ARG A 109 -13.25 -2.23 -19.11
N ARG A 110 -12.52 -1.22 -19.59
CA ARG A 110 -12.83 -0.50 -20.85
C ARG A 110 -12.37 -1.22 -22.12
N SER A 111 -11.44 -2.18 -22.02
CA SER A 111 -10.79 -2.85 -23.15
C SER A 111 -11.71 -3.50 -24.18
N ARG A 112 -12.98 -3.76 -23.82
CA ARG A 112 -13.97 -4.33 -24.75
C ARG A 112 -14.60 -3.29 -25.67
N GLU A 113 -14.77 -2.07 -25.16
CA GLU A 113 -15.52 -0.99 -25.80
C GLU A 113 -14.60 -0.07 -26.61
N GLU A 114 -13.35 0.10 -26.18
CA GLU A 114 -12.43 1.07 -26.74
C GLU A 114 -10.98 0.58 -26.77
N ASP A 115 -10.14 1.29 -27.53
CA ASP A 115 -8.71 1.05 -27.53
C ASP A 115 -8.07 1.64 -26.26
N VAL A 116 -7.64 0.75 -25.37
CA VAL A 116 -7.01 1.10 -24.09
C VAL A 116 -5.48 1.10 -24.17
N CYS A 117 -4.88 0.78 -25.32
CA CYS A 117 -3.43 0.72 -25.54
C CYS A 117 -2.77 2.11 -25.65
N THR A 118 -3.15 2.99 -24.74
CA THR A 118 -2.83 4.42 -24.70
C THR A 118 -1.55 4.69 -23.91
N PRO A 119 -0.94 5.90 -24.04
CA PRO A 119 0.24 6.26 -23.26
C PRO A 119 0.11 6.10 -21.73
N PRO A 120 -1.05 6.41 -21.09
CA PRO A 120 -1.27 6.13 -19.67
C PRO A 120 -1.06 4.66 -19.30
N LEU A 121 -1.58 3.73 -20.10
CA LEU A 121 -1.42 2.29 -19.82
C LEU A 121 0.05 1.86 -19.97
N ARG A 122 0.75 2.33 -21.01
CA ARG A 122 2.19 2.06 -21.19
C ARG A 122 3.02 2.58 -20.00
N LEU A 123 2.70 3.77 -19.50
CA LEU A 123 3.37 4.34 -18.34
C LEU A 123 3.11 3.52 -17.07
N ALA A 124 1.85 3.11 -16.85
CA ALA A 124 1.49 2.26 -15.72
C ALA A 124 2.24 0.92 -15.75
N LEU A 125 2.30 0.25 -16.90
CA LEU A 125 3.08 -0.98 -17.07
C LEU A 125 4.58 -0.75 -16.81
N ARG A 126 5.13 0.40 -17.23
CA ARG A 126 6.54 0.75 -16.97
C ARG A 126 6.81 1.00 -15.48
N VAL A 127 5.84 1.54 -14.73
CA VAL A 127 5.94 1.66 -13.27
C VAL A 127 5.93 0.27 -12.63
N LEU A 128 5.02 -0.61 -13.04
CA LEU A 128 4.90 -1.97 -12.48
C LEU A 128 6.11 -2.86 -12.80
N ARG A 129 6.82 -2.60 -13.90
CA ARG A 129 8.08 -3.28 -14.26
C ARG A 129 9.14 -3.22 -13.15
N LEU A 130 9.13 -2.18 -12.31
CA LEU A 130 10.07 -2.04 -11.20
C LEU A 130 9.80 -3.04 -10.06
N TYR A 131 8.57 -3.54 -9.97
CA TYR A 131 8.12 -4.46 -8.93
C TYR A 131 7.93 -5.90 -9.44
N LEU A 132 7.85 -6.07 -10.76
CA LEU A 132 7.70 -7.37 -11.42
C LEU A 132 8.93 -7.63 -12.32
N PRO A 133 9.95 -8.33 -11.80
CA PRO A 133 11.18 -8.65 -12.54
C PRO A 133 10.93 -9.57 -13.74
N ASP A 134 9.88 -10.38 -13.70
CA ASP A 134 9.36 -11.10 -14.86
C ASP A 134 8.36 -10.22 -15.63
N ARG A 135 8.62 -10.05 -16.93
CA ARG A 135 7.76 -9.25 -17.82
C ARG A 135 6.54 -10.01 -18.33
N THR A 136 6.47 -11.33 -18.12
CA THR A 136 5.46 -12.21 -18.73
C THR A 136 4.04 -11.72 -18.45
N LEU A 137 3.71 -11.47 -17.17
CA LEU A 137 2.38 -10.96 -16.80
C LEU A 137 2.06 -9.57 -17.39
N LEU A 138 3.08 -8.70 -17.54
CA LEU A 138 2.90 -7.36 -18.11
C LEU A 138 2.63 -7.42 -19.61
N VAL A 139 3.32 -8.31 -20.33
CA VAL A 139 3.12 -8.55 -21.77
C VAL A 139 1.76 -9.21 -22.00
N GLU A 140 1.42 -10.21 -21.18
CA GLU A 140 0.14 -10.91 -21.27
C GLU A 140 -1.05 -9.96 -21.03
N PHE A 141 -0.91 -9.02 -20.07
CA PHE A 141 -1.91 -8.00 -19.85
C PHE A 141 -2.09 -7.12 -21.08
N TRP A 142 -0.97 -6.64 -21.65
CA TRP A 142 -1.00 -5.79 -22.85
C TRP A 142 -1.66 -6.50 -24.03
N ASP A 143 -1.26 -7.73 -24.31
CA ASP A 143 -1.81 -8.52 -25.41
C ASP A 143 -3.29 -8.82 -25.21
N SER A 144 -3.69 -9.14 -23.98
CA SER A 144 -5.09 -9.35 -23.63
C SER A 144 -5.91 -8.09 -23.84
N ALA A 145 -5.44 -6.95 -23.36
CA ALA A 145 -6.12 -5.66 -23.50
C ALA A 145 -6.23 -5.23 -24.98
N ALA A 146 -5.16 -5.39 -25.77
CA ALA A 146 -5.14 -5.07 -27.19
C ALA A 146 -6.12 -5.90 -28.01
N LYS A 147 -6.30 -7.19 -27.67
CA LYS A 147 -7.17 -8.14 -28.39
C LYS A 147 -8.62 -8.13 -27.90
N SER A 148 -8.93 -7.41 -26.81
CA SER A 148 -10.25 -7.47 -26.17
C SER A 148 -11.34 -6.66 -26.86
N ARG A 149 -10.98 -5.74 -27.77
CA ARG A 149 -11.96 -4.88 -28.44
C ARG A 149 -12.90 -5.70 -29.32
N GLY A 150 -14.20 -5.59 -29.04
CA GLY A 150 -15.23 -6.37 -29.73
C GLY A 150 -15.27 -7.86 -29.35
N ALA A 151 -14.43 -8.32 -28.42
CA ALA A 151 -14.44 -9.70 -27.96
C ALA A 151 -15.61 -9.97 -26.99
N ALA A 152 -16.12 -11.21 -27.03
CA ALA A 152 -17.14 -11.69 -26.10
C ALA A 152 -16.64 -11.71 -24.64
N PHE A 153 -15.33 -11.94 -24.45
CA PHE A 153 -14.67 -12.00 -23.15
C PHE A 153 -13.34 -11.25 -23.21
N SER A 154 -13.03 -10.49 -22.16
CA SER A 154 -11.71 -9.85 -21.98
C SER A 154 -10.93 -10.60 -20.91
N HIS A 155 -9.75 -11.11 -21.29
CA HIS A 155 -8.85 -11.77 -20.36
C HIS A 155 -8.03 -10.77 -19.52
N ALA A 156 -8.06 -9.47 -19.87
CA ALA A 156 -7.25 -8.44 -19.22
C ALA A 156 -7.53 -8.31 -17.71
N LEU A 157 -8.80 -8.47 -17.30
CA LEU A 157 -9.17 -8.39 -15.88
C LEU A 157 -8.64 -9.61 -15.08
N VAL A 158 -8.56 -10.77 -15.72
CA VAL A 158 -7.97 -11.98 -15.10
C VAL A 158 -6.47 -11.78 -14.91
N VAL A 159 -5.77 -11.29 -15.95
CA VAL A 159 -4.33 -11.01 -15.86
C VAL A 159 -4.03 -9.91 -14.84
N HIS A 160 -4.90 -8.89 -14.73
CA HIS A 160 -4.80 -7.87 -13.66
C HIS A 160 -4.82 -8.50 -12.27
N ARG A 161 -5.73 -9.44 -12.01
CA ARG A 161 -5.78 -10.16 -10.74
C ARG A 161 -4.51 -10.96 -10.48
N TRP A 162 -3.96 -11.63 -11.49
CA TRP A 162 -2.68 -12.34 -11.35
C TRP A 162 -1.51 -11.42 -11.03
N ILE A 163 -1.47 -10.23 -11.63
CA ILE A 163 -0.50 -9.19 -11.29
C ILE A 163 -0.65 -8.78 -9.83
N VAL A 164 -1.87 -8.52 -9.36
CA VAL A 164 -2.12 -8.15 -7.97
C VAL A 164 -1.69 -9.27 -7.01
N THR A 165 -2.09 -10.52 -7.29
CA THR A 165 -1.70 -11.69 -6.50
C THR A 165 -0.18 -11.79 -6.40
N LYS A 166 0.53 -11.70 -7.54
CA LYS A 166 1.99 -11.77 -7.57
C LYS A 166 2.65 -10.68 -6.72
N LEU A 167 2.15 -9.44 -6.79
CA LEU A 167 2.67 -8.34 -5.97
C LEU A 167 2.43 -8.57 -4.47
N VAL A 168 1.28 -9.13 -4.09
CA VAL A 168 0.97 -9.48 -2.69
C VAL A 168 1.89 -10.60 -2.21
N ASP A 169 2.08 -11.65 -3.02
CA ASP A 169 2.95 -12.78 -2.72
C ASP A 169 4.41 -12.36 -2.55
N ASP A 170 4.87 -11.40 -3.37
CA ASP A 170 6.22 -10.80 -3.28
C ASP A 170 6.34 -9.78 -2.12
N GLY A 171 5.27 -9.57 -1.34
CA GLY A 171 5.27 -8.77 -0.11
C GLY A 171 5.05 -7.27 -0.32
N HIS A 172 4.58 -6.84 -1.50
CA HIS A 172 4.30 -5.44 -1.76
C HIS A 172 3.00 -4.96 -1.12
N ALA A 173 2.97 -3.70 -0.68
CA ALA A 173 1.81 -3.08 -0.04
C ALA A 173 0.75 -2.67 -1.09
N VAL A 174 -0.04 -3.63 -1.56
CA VAL A 174 -1.19 -3.38 -2.46
C VAL A 174 -2.42 -2.91 -1.67
N TRP A 175 -3.15 -1.92 -2.15
CA TRP A 175 -4.39 -1.44 -1.54
C TRP A 175 -5.44 -2.54 -1.44
N ALA A 176 -6.26 -2.47 -0.40
CA ALA A 176 -7.25 -3.50 -0.11
C ALA A 176 -8.33 -3.62 -1.21
N GLU A 177 -8.61 -2.55 -1.95
CA GLU A 177 -9.59 -2.55 -3.04
C GLU A 177 -9.21 -3.43 -4.24
N PHE A 178 -7.93 -3.80 -4.37
CA PHE A 178 -7.46 -4.68 -5.45
C PHE A 178 -7.36 -6.15 -5.01
N ARG A 179 -7.47 -6.44 -3.71
CA ARG A 179 -7.35 -7.80 -3.15
C ARG A 179 -8.70 -8.49 -3.13
#